data_AF-A0A2S6TVL6-F1
#
_entry.id   AF-A0A2S6TVL6-F1
#
_cell.length_a   1.000
_cell.length_b   1.000
_cell.length_c   1.000
_cell.angle_alpha   90.00
_cell.angle_beta   90.00
_cell.angle_gamma   90.00
#
_symmetry.space_group_name_H-M   'P 1'
#
loop_
_entity.id
_entity.type
_entity.pdbx_description
1 polymer ?
#
loop_
_entity_poly.entity_id
_entity_poly.type
_entity_poly.pdbx_seq_one_letter_code
_entity_poly.pdbx_strand_id
1 'polypeptide(L)'
;MNANANINESKKKGRPVYLDYPATTPMDPRVVEAMTPFFGDKFGNPHSRNHFYGWEAEEAVEKARRQIADLIGTEEREIVFTSGATESNNLGIKGITRFHKENKNHIVTMATEHKCVLEACAASTRAEARRRLDEKRNENKRIDRTWLPQ
;
A
#
# COMPACT_ATOMS: atom_id res chain seq x y z
N MET A 1 -48.90 32.22 17.12
CA MET A 1 -48.36 31.55 15.93
C MET A 1 -46.97 31.02 16.29
N ASN A 2 -46.86 29.72 16.59
CA ASN A 2 -45.66 29.09 17.13
C ASN A 2 -44.70 28.69 16.00
N ALA A 3 -43.60 29.41 15.84
CA ALA A 3 -42.52 29.13 14.89
C ALA A 3 -41.41 28.26 15.49
N ASN A 4 -41.74 27.23 16.29
CA ASN A 4 -40.76 26.39 17.00
C ASN A 4 -40.91 24.88 16.76
N ALA A 5 -41.54 24.46 15.66
CA ALA A 5 -41.81 23.04 15.41
C ALA A 5 -40.75 22.30 14.55
N ASN A 6 -39.82 22.96 13.85
CA ASN A 6 -39.07 22.31 12.75
C ASN A 6 -37.55 22.20 12.90
N ILE A 7 -36.96 22.47 14.07
CA ILE A 7 -35.49 22.36 14.25
C ILE A 7 -35.07 20.96 14.78
N ASN A 8 -36.01 20.15 15.28
CA ASN A 8 -35.69 18.88 15.97
C ASN A 8 -35.85 17.58 15.14
N GLU A 9 -36.29 17.64 13.87
CA GLU A 9 -36.45 16.42 13.04
C GLU A 9 -35.18 15.98 12.27
N SER A 10 -34.13 16.81 12.26
CA SER A 10 -32.87 16.46 11.57
C SER A 10 -31.96 15.49 12.35
N LYS A 11 -32.35 15.05 13.55
CA LYS A 11 -31.56 14.10 14.36
C LYS A 11 -32.01 12.66 14.10
N LYS A 12 -31.10 11.89 13.47
CA LYS A 12 -31.09 10.42 13.24
C LYS A 12 -31.60 9.92 11.87
N LYS A 13 -30.90 10.28 10.79
CA LYS A 13 -30.53 9.22 9.82
C LYS A 13 -29.20 8.65 10.30
N GLY A 14 -29.22 7.43 10.84
CA GLY A 14 -27.98 6.73 11.23
C GLY A 14 -27.04 6.62 10.03
N ARG A 15 -25.73 6.73 10.26
CA ARG A 15 -24.75 6.43 9.21
C ARG A 15 -24.93 4.96 8.79
N PRO A 16 -24.78 4.62 7.49
CA PRO A 16 -24.86 3.24 7.05
C PRO A 16 -23.75 2.41 7.70
N VAL A 17 -24.02 1.11 7.91
CA VAL A 17 -22.98 0.15 8.34
C VAL A 17 -21.96 0.03 7.22
N TYR A 18 -20.68 0.26 7.53
CA TYR A 18 -19.60 0.21 6.56
C TYR A 18 -19.10 -1.23 6.39
N LEU A 19 -19.32 -1.83 5.22
CA LEU A 19 -18.95 -3.21 4.88
C LEU A 19 -17.92 -3.28 3.72
N ASP A 20 -17.18 -2.19 3.47
CA ASP A 20 -16.25 -2.06 2.34
C ASP A 20 -14.77 -1.92 2.78
N TYR A 21 -14.39 -2.70 3.81
CA TYR A 21 -13.01 -2.75 4.32
C TYR A 21 -11.94 -3.12 3.28
N PRO A 22 -12.23 -3.90 2.20
CA PRO A 22 -11.26 -4.12 1.13
C PRO A 22 -10.88 -2.85 0.35
N ALA A 23 -11.74 -1.83 0.31
CA ALA A 23 -11.44 -0.58 -0.37
C ALA A 23 -10.56 0.34 0.50
N THR A 24 -10.91 0.51 1.78
CA THR A 24 -10.13 1.24 2.78
C THR A 24 -10.64 0.93 4.19
N THR A 25 -9.90 1.33 5.21
CA THR A 25 -10.25 1.07 6.61
C THR A 25 -10.34 2.38 7.41
N PRO A 26 -11.24 2.46 8.41
CA PRO A 26 -11.21 3.58 9.35
C PRO A 26 -9.89 3.55 10.14
N MET A 27 -9.28 4.72 10.33
CA MET A 27 -8.04 4.84 11.09
C MET A 27 -8.29 4.49 12.56
N ASP A 28 -7.43 3.62 13.13
CA ASP A 28 -7.46 3.31 14.55
C ASP A 28 -7.20 4.60 15.36
N PRO A 29 -7.97 4.89 16.43
CA PRO A 29 -7.78 6.09 17.24
C PRO A 29 -6.34 6.28 17.73
N ARG A 30 -5.62 5.19 18.03
CA ARG A 30 -4.21 5.23 18.45
C ARG A 30 -3.29 5.74 17.35
N VAL A 31 -3.61 5.45 16.08
CA VAL A 31 -2.88 5.96 14.92
C VAL A 31 -3.16 7.45 14.74
N VAL A 32 -4.41 7.90 14.92
CA VAL A 32 -4.77 9.32 14.88
C VAL A 32 -3.95 10.10 15.92
N GLU A 33 -3.94 9.61 17.16
CA GLU A 33 -3.21 10.24 18.27
C GLU A 33 -1.70 10.30 17.99
N ALA A 34 -1.11 9.21 17.52
CA ALA A 34 0.32 9.16 17.17
C ALA A 34 0.69 10.12 16.02
N MET A 35 -0.22 10.37 15.08
CA MET A 35 0.03 11.22 13.91
C MET A 35 -0.25 12.70 14.15
N THR A 36 -1.16 13.02 15.08
CA THR A 36 -1.60 14.40 15.35
C THR A 36 -0.43 15.39 15.59
N PRO A 37 0.62 15.06 16.37
CA PRO A 37 1.74 15.99 16.60
C PRO A 37 2.47 16.43 15.33
N PHE A 38 2.54 15.57 14.31
CA PHE A 38 3.26 15.85 13.05
C PHE A 38 2.50 16.79 12.11
N PHE A 39 1.21 17.05 12.38
CA PHE A 39 0.43 18.07 11.68
C PHE A 39 0.53 19.45 12.34
N GLY A 40 1.14 19.55 13.51
CA GLY A 40 1.30 20.78 14.28
C GLY A 40 2.75 21.00 14.67
N ASP A 41 3.09 20.73 15.93
CA ASP A 41 4.37 21.11 16.53
C ASP A 41 5.60 20.35 15.96
N LYS A 42 5.41 19.13 15.43
CA LYS A 42 6.49 18.26 14.91
C LYS A 42 6.52 18.21 13.39
N PHE A 43 6.49 19.37 12.74
CA PHE A 43 6.33 19.51 11.28
C PHE A 43 7.64 19.44 10.46
N GLY A 44 8.77 19.13 11.10
CA GLY A 44 10.08 19.23 10.47
C GLY A 44 10.28 18.28 9.28
N ASN A 45 11.19 18.65 8.38
CA ASN A 45 11.61 17.78 7.28
C ASN A 45 12.67 16.78 7.79
N PRO A 46 12.44 15.46 7.68
CA PRO A 46 13.40 14.44 8.14
C PRO A 46 14.75 14.47 7.41
N HIS A 47 14.86 15.16 6.28
CA HIS A 47 16.13 15.35 5.58
C HIS A 47 16.94 16.58 6.05
N SER A 48 16.38 17.39 6.94
CA SER A 48 17.07 18.55 7.50
C SER A 48 18.03 18.15 8.62
N ARG A 49 19.34 18.23 8.37
CA ARG A 49 20.37 17.79 9.33
C ARG A 49 20.89 18.86 10.30
N ASN A 50 20.45 20.10 10.17
CA ASN A 50 21.09 21.25 10.84
C ASN A 50 20.28 21.81 12.03
N HIS A 51 19.10 21.26 12.33
CA HIS A 51 18.24 21.82 13.37
C HIS A 51 17.38 20.75 14.03
N PHE A 52 16.95 21.05 15.25
CA PHE A 52 16.16 20.15 16.11
C PHE A 52 14.93 19.56 15.42
N TYR A 53 14.14 20.39 14.73
CA TYR A 53 12.92 19.92 14.04
C TYR A 53 13.19 18.83 12.99
N GLY A 54 14.36 18.83 12.36
CA GLY A 54 14.72 17.83 11.36
C GLY A 54 15.15 16.52 12.00
N TRP A 55 15.95 16.59 13.07
CA TRP A 55 16.34 15.42 13.86
C TRP A 55 15.14 14.71 14.50
N GLU A 56 14.18 15.48 15.05
CA GLU A 56 12.96 14.91 15.62
C GLU A 56 12.10 14.20 14.56
N ALA A 57 12.00 14.77 13.35
CA ALA A 57 11.29 14.15 12.25
C ALA A 57 12.02 12.90 11.71
N GLU A 58 13.35 12.95 11.61
CA GLU A 58 14.20 11.82 11.21
C GLU A 58 14.04 10.64 12.19
N GLU A 59 14.11 10.91 13.50
CA GLU A 59 13.91 9.90 14.55
C GLU A 59 12.53 9.24 14.43
N ALA A 60 11.48 10.02 14.13
CA ALA A 60 10.14 9.48 13.93
C ALA A 60 10.04 8.56 12.71
N VAL A 61 10.68 8.92 11.58
CA VAL A 61 10.71 8.10 10.36
C VAL A 61 11.48 6.80 10.59
N GLU A 62 12.65 6.86 11.25
CA GLU A 62 13.45 5.66 11.52
C GLU A 62 12.77 4.75 12.55
N LYS A 63 12.10 5.31 13.56
CA LYS A 63 11.24 4.53 14.47
C LYS A 63 10.13 3.80 13.71
N ALA A 64 9.44 4.48 12.79
CA ALA A 64 8.41 3.86 11.96
C ALA A 64 8.97 2.75 11.06
N ARG A 65 10.16 2.96 10.49
CA ARG A 65 10.87 1.97 9.67
C ARG A 65 11.16 0.69 10.47
N ARG A 66 11.68 0.85 11.68
CA ARG A 66 11.94 -0.26 12.61
C ARG A 66 10.67 -1.01 12.98
N GLN A 67 9.57 -0.32 13.28
CA GLN A 67 8.30 -0.97 13.59
C GLN A 67 7.78 -1.84 12.44
N ILE A 68 7.94 -1.38 11.20
CA ILE A 68 7.57 -2.17 10.00
C ILE A 68 8.51 -3.36 9.84
N ALA A 69 9.82 -3.14 10.00
CA ALA A 69 10.83 -4.18 9.88
C ALA A 69 10.60 -5.32 10.89
N ASP A 70 10.36 -4.98 12.15
CA ASP A 70 10.03 -5.92 13.24
C ASP A 70 8.73 -6.69 12.95
N LEU A 71 7.72 -6.02 12.35
CA LEU A 71 6.43 -6.65 12.03
C LEU A 71 6.55 -7.75 10.96
N ILE A 72 7.40 -7.55 9.95
CA ILE A 72 7.55 -8.49 8.82
C ILE A 72 8.80 -9.38 8.92
N GLY A 73 9.65 -9.18 9.94
CA GLY A 73 10.85 -9.98 10.19
C GLY A 73 12.00 -9.70 9.24
N THR A 74 12.23 -8.44 8.89
CA THR A 74 13.29 -7.99 7.95
C THR A 74 14.18 -6.95 8.62
N GLU A 75 15.26 -6.52 7.97
CA GLU A 75 16.11 -5.43 8.49
C GLU A 75 15.60 -4.06 8.06
N GLU A 76 15.83 -3.04 8.88
CA GLU A 76 15.38 -1.66 8.62
C GLU A 76 15.82 -1.15 7.24
N ARG A 77 17.06 -1.46 6.82
CA ARG A 77 17.63 -1.05 5.54
C ARG A 77 16.91 -1.62 4.31
N GLU A 78 16.10 -2.66 4.48
CA GLU A 78 15.32 -3.29 3.41
C GLU A 78 13.96 -2.61 3.21
N ILE A 79 13.55 -1.73 4.13
CA ILE A 79 12.28 -1.01 4.07
C ILE A 79 12.44 0.30 3.29
N VAL A 80 11.67 0.45 2.22
CA VAL A 80 11.53 1.70 1.46
C VAL A 80 10.10 2.20 1.59
N PHE A 81 9.93 3.42 2.08
CA PHE A 81 8.63 4.09 2.12
C PHE A 81 8.21 4.53 0.72
N THR A 82 6.94 4.33 0.39
CA THR A 82 6.30 4.78 -0.85
C THR A 82 4.94 5.39 -0.51
N SER A 83 4.31 6.05 -1.48
CA SER A 83 2.95 6.61 -1.33
C SER A 83 1.85 5.54 -1.20
N GLY A 84 2.16 4.27 -1.48
CA GLY A 84 1.23 3.15 -1.31
C GLY A 84 1.59 1.93 -2.16
N ALA A 85 0.75 0.89 -2.07
CA ALA A 85 0.98 -0.38 -2.73
C ALA A 85 1.10 -0.27 -4.27
N THR A 86 0.36 0.65 -4.90
CA THR A 86 0.46 0.89 -6.35
C THR A 86 1.87 1.36 -6.76
N GLU A 87 2.46 2.28 -6.01
CA GLU A 87 3.83 2.74 -6.26
C GLU A 87 4.84 1.63 -5.96
N SER A 88 4.70 0.94 -4.82
CA SER A 88 5.55 -0.20 -4.44
C SER A 88 5.59 -1.28 -5.53
N ASN A 89 4.42 -1.69 -6.04
CA ASN A 89 4.32 -2.70 -7.10
C ASN A 89 4.99 -2.23 -8.40
N ASN A 90 4.80 -0.95 -8.77
CA ASN A 90 5.45 -0.38 -9.93
C ASN A 90 6.97 -0.33 -9.76
N LEU A 91 7.46 0.12 -8.60
CA LEU A 91 8.87 0.21 -8.29
C LEU A 91 9.55 -1.17 -8.38
N GLY A 92 8.96 -2.18 -7.74
CA GLY A 92 9.49 -3.55 -7.76
C GLY A 92 9.52 -4.15 -9.17
N ILE A 93 8.38 -4.16 -9.87
CA ILE A 93 8.24 -4.81 -11.19
C ILE A 93 9.02 -4.06 -12.27
N LYS A 94 8.84 -2.73 -12.37
CA LYS A 94 9.53 -1.95 -13.40
C LYS A 94 11.01 -1.82 -13.08
N GLY A 95 11.40 -1.78 -11.80
CA GLY A 95 12.79 -1.74 -11.38
C GLY A 95 13.57 -2.96 -11.84
N ILE A 96 13.10 -4.17 -11.48
CA ILE A 96 13.80 -5.42 -11.82
C ILE A 96 13.83 -5.68 -13.33
N THR A 97 12.74 -5.37 -14.04
CA THR A 97 12.65 -5.56 -15.49
C THR A 97 13.56 -4.60 -16.25
N ARG A 98 13.68 -3.35 -15.80
CA ARG A 98 14.64 -2.38 -16.38
C ARG A 98 16.08 -2.78 -16.10
N PHE A 99 16.37 -3.26 -14.89
CA PHE A 99 17.71 -3.68 -14.50
C PHE A 99 18.22 -4.88 -15.32
N HIS A 100 17.35 -5.86 -15.58
CA HIS A 100 17.71 -7.05 -16.37
C HIS A 100 17.33 -7.00 -17.85
N LYS A 101 17.00 -5.81 -18.39
CA LYS A 101 16.43 -5.64 -19.73
C LYS A 101 17.20 -6.36 -20.85
N GLU A 102 18.52 -6.49 -20.72
CA GLU A 102 19.39 -7.12 -21.73
C GLU A 102 19.38 -8.65 -21.66
N ASN A 103 19.19 -9.24 -20.48
CA ASN A 103 19.43 -10.66 -20.23
C ASN A 103 18.18 -11.44 -19.79
N LYS A 104 17.12 -10.76 -19.35
CA LYS A 104 15.85 -11.37 -18.93
C LYS A 104 14.67 -10.54 -19.44
N ASN A 105 13.76 -11.19 -20.17
CA ASN A 105 12.60 -10.54 -20.79
C ASN A 105 11.26 -11.26 -20.49
N HIS A 106 11.28 -12.25 -19.61
CA HIS A 106 10.10 -13.05 -19.25
C HIS A 106 9.61 -12.72 -17.84
N ILE A 107 8.29 -12.53 -17.70
CA ILE A 107 7.60 -12.29 -16.43
C ILE A 107 6.51 -13.35 -16.26
N VAL A 108 6.38 -13.89 -15.06
CA VAL A 108 5.29 -14.77 -14.67
C VAL A 108 4.39 -14.02 -13.69
N THR A 109 3.07 -13.98 -13.94
CA THR A 109 2.08 -13.31 -13.10
C THR A 109 0.70 -13.97 -13.27
N MET A 110 -0.26 -13.67 -12.38
CA MET A 110 -1.63 -14.18 -12.43
C MET A 110 -2.57 -13.15 -13.08
N ALA A 111 -3.66 -13.56 -13.73
CA ALA A 111 -4.63 -12.55 -14.21
C ALA A 111 -5.57 -12.05 -13.11
N THR A 112 -5.58 -12.71 -11.95
CA THR A 112 -6.32 -12.25 -10.76
C THR A 112 -5.56 -11.23 -9.92
N GLU A 113 -4.34 -10.87 -10.31
CA GLU A 113 -3.59 -9.82 -9.62
C GLU A 113 -4.34 -8.48 -9.65
N HIS A 114 -4.03 -7.62 -8.70
CA HIS A 114 -4.56 -6.26 -8.69
C HIS A 114 -4.12 -5.51 -9.97
N LYS A 115 -4.97 -4.60 -10.45
CA LYS A 115 -4.78 -3.85 -11.70
C LYS A 115 -3.37 -3.24 -11.84
N CYS A 116 -2.83 -2.68 -10.74
CA CYS A 116 -1.51 -2.04 -10.76
C CYS A 116 -0.35 -3.01 -11.08
N VAL A 117 -0.48 -4.30 -10.73
CA VAL A 117 0.50 -5.34 -11.07
C VAL A 117 0.37 -5.70 -12.54
N LEU A 118 -0.85 -5.98 -13.00
CA LEU A 118 -1.15 -6.34 -14.39
C LEU A 118 -0.66 -5.27 -15.37
N GLU A 119 -0.92 -3.99 -15.07
CA GLU A 119 -0.48 -2.86 -15.88
C GLU A 119 1.04 -2.67 -15.84
N ALA A 120 1.68 -2.88 -14.68
CA ALA A 120 3.14 -2.81 -14.58
C ALA A 120 3.82 -3.93 -15.40
N CYS A 121 3.30 -5.16 -15.36
CA CYS A 121 3.80 -6.28 -16.16
C CYS A 121 3.58 -6.04 -17.67
N ALA A 122 2.39 -5.56 -18.05
CA ALA A 122 2.09 -5.25 -19.45
C ALA A 122 3.02 -4.18 -20.02
N ALA A 123 3.31 -3.12 -19.24
CA ALA A 123 4.21 -2.05 -19.64
C ALA A 123 5.70 -2.47 -19.73
N SER A 124 6.07 -3.58 -19.09
CA SER A 124 7.48 -4.01 -18.97
C SER A 124 7.88 -5.12 -19.94
N THR A 125 6.94 -5.66 -20.72
CA THR A 125 7.18 -6.80 -21.62
C THR A 125 6.96 -6.45 -23.09
N ARG A 126 7.71 -7.10 -23.98
CA ARG A 126 7.28 -7.27 -25.38
C ARG A 126 6.35 -8.49 -25.41
N ALA A 127 5.06 -8.24 -25.23
CA ALA A 127 3.92 -9.08 -25.66
C ALA A 127 3.66 -10.52 -25.13
N GLU A 128 4.54 -11.27 -24.46
CA GLU A 128 4.23 -12.70 -24.16
C GLU A 128 4.44 -13.17 -22.70
N ALA A 129 3.95 -12.40 -21.72
CA ALA A 129 3.90 -12.80 -20.31
C ALA A 129 2.47 -13.15 -19.81
N ARG A 130 1.51 -13.38 -20.72
CA ARG A 130 0.11 -13.71 -20.39
C ARG A 130 -0.16 -15.22 -20.28
N ARG A 131 0.83 -16.04 -19.93
CA ARG A 131 0.66 -17.49 -19.98
C ARG A 131 -0.14 -18.02 -18.78
N ARG A 132 -1.40 -18.38 -19.05
CA ARG A 132 -2.07 -19.65 -18.67
C ARG A 132 -2.16 -20.05 -17.20
N LEU A 133 -1.91 -19.17 -16.22
CA LEU A 133 -2.09 -19.55 -14.82
C LEU A 133 -3.57 -19.58 -14.39
N ASP A 134 -4.47 -18.84 -15.03
CA ASP A 134 -5.90 -18.91 -14.72
C ASP A 134 -6.53 -20.25 -15.07
N GLU A 135 -6.06 -20.88 -16.16
CA GLU A 135 -6.47 -22.23 -16.59
C GLU A 135 -5.94 -23.33 -15.65
N LYS A 136 -5.07 -22.97 -14.70
CA LYS A 136 -4.36 -23.88 -13.79
C LYS A 136 -4.71 -23.61 -12.33
N ARG A 137 -5.95 -23.18 -12.10
CA ARG A 137 -6.53 -23.05 -10.76
C ARG A 137 -7.25 -24.33 -10.39
N ASN A 138 -7.14 -24.74 -9.13
CA ASN A 138 -7.97 -25.80 -8.59
C ASN A 138 -9.42 -25.32 -8.38
N GLU A 139 -10.29 -26.23 -7.97
CA GLU A 139 -11.72 -25.99 -7.69
C GLU A 139 -11.93 -24.82 -6.70
N ASN A 140 -10.99 -24.65 -5.77
CA ASN A 140 -10.96 -23.58 -4.78
C ASN A 140 -10.32 -22.29 -5.27
N LYS A 141 -10.15 -22.13 -6.59
CA LYS A 141 -9.63 -20.92 -7.20
C LYS A 141 -8.19 -20.57 -6.75
N ARG A 142 -7.45 -21.53 -6.18
CA ARG A 142 -6.03 -21.38 -5.78
C ARG A 142 -5.11 -21.87 -6.89
N ILE A 143 -3.87 -21.37 -6.88
CA ILE A 143 -2.82 -21.76 -7.81
C ILE A 143 -2.43 -23.22 -7.54
N ASP A 144 -2.35 -24.03 -8.60
CA ASP A 144 -1.68 -25.32 -8.55
C ASP A 144 -0.16 -25.11 -8.53
N ARG A 145 0.47 -25.37 -7.37
CA ARG A 145 1.91 -25.15 -7.14
C ARG A 145 2.78 -26.12 -7.95
N THR A 146 2.24 -27.22 -8.45
CA THR A 146 2.99 -28.21 -9.25
C THR A 146 3.46 -27.66 -10.60
N TRP A 147 2.89 -26.52 -11.03
CA TRP A 147 3.19 -25.89 -12.31
C TRP A 147 4.19 -24.73 -12.22
N LEU A 148 4.56 -24.30 -11.01
CA LEU A 148 5.59 -23.28 -10.85
C LEU A 148 6.96 -23.88 -11.17
N PRO A 149 7.82 -23.19 -11.94
CA PRO A 149 9.20 -23.62 -12.16
C PRO A 149 9.88 -23.84 -10.80
N GLN A 150 10.58 -24.97 -10.64
CA GLN A 150 11.40 -25.23 -9.45
C GLN A 150 12.72 -24.44 -9.49
#